data_AF-A0A8J6MFW8-F1
#
_entry.id   AF-A0A8J6MFW8-F1
#
_cell.length_a   1.000
_cell.length_b   1.000
_cell.length_c   1.000
_cell.angle_alpha   90.00
_cell.angle_beta   90.00
_cell.angle_gamma   90.00
#
_symmetry.space_group_name_H-M   'P 1'
#
loop_
_entity.id
_entity.type
_entity.pdbx_description
1 polymer ?
#
loop_
_entity_poly.entity_id
_entity_poly.type
_entity_poly.pdbx_seq_one_letter_code
_entity_poly.pdbx_strand_id
1 'polypeptide(L)'
;MSSGRLFEIVYLLLERRQMTAAELAGRFEVSVRTIYRDIDALSAAGVPVYTTQGKGGGVALMDHYILDRAAFTEEEQRQLLTALQSLPEAARAGADETLAKLSGLFRRRETDWLQVDLSRWGSVEADQRKFEALKTAILDRRAAAFTYVSSYGLTTDRRVLPARLVFKGQSWYLQAYCTEKEDYRTFKVSRILKLSVLDERFSRPLSPPPIENSGEPCPFCVTVRLRFTPAMAYRVYDEFDESCVTREPTGKLLVAVTLPDDNWLYGYLLSFGAMAEVLDPPAVRRRLAKMAADIWRKNAEPDMGCQGIGRMMEPSSKEVSVMNPNGQTFCQSCGMPLCDPSVIGTEQDGSPSEHYCKYCYENGAFTGDMTMEEMIDFCVGPMVESSPGMTAEQAKDRMAAFFPTLLRWKKD
;
A
#
# COMPACT_ATOMS: atom_id res chain seq x y z
N MET A 1 21.37 -30.17 -25.59
CA MET A 1 22.41 -29.63 -24.70
C MET A 1 21.68 -29.04 -23.51
N SER A 2 22.01 -29.45 -22.29
CA SER A 2 21.39 -28.89 -21.09
C SER A 2 22.29 -27.77 -20.58
N SER A 3 21.81 -26.53 -20.54
CA SER A 3 22.56 -25.37 -20.05
C SER A 3 23.06 -25.55 -18.61
N GLY A 4 22.35 -26.36 -17.80
CA GLY A 4 22.76 -26.69 -16.43
C GLY A 4 24.05 -27.51 -16.36
N ARG A 5 24.27 -28.43 -17.29
CA ARG A 5 25.48 -29.26 -17.30
C ARG A 5 26.73 -28.46 -17.66
N LEU A 6 26.61 -27.52 -18.61
CA LEU A 6 27.72 -26.63 -18.98
C LEU A 6 28.18 -25.78 -17.78
N PHE A 7 27.23 -25.22 -17.04
CA PHE A 7 27.51 -24.46 -15.83
C PHE A 7 28.19 -25.31 -14.75
N GLU A 8 27.70 -26.53 -14.53
CA GLU A 8 28.25 -27.42 -13.51
C GLU A 8 29.66 -27.92 -13.87
N ILE A 9 29.96 -28.15 -15.15
CA ILE A 9 31.33 -28.44 -15.64
C ILE A 9 32.27 -27.28 -15.28
N VAL A 10 31.88 -26.03 -15.54
CA VAL A 10 32.71 -24.85 -15.20
C VAL A 10 32.93 -24.75 -13.69
N TYR A 11 31.90 -24.95 -12.88
CA TYR A 11 32.01 -24.93 -11.42
C TYR A 11 32.98 -26.00 -10.88
N LEU A 12 32.88 -27.22 -11.37
CA LEU A 12 33.76 -28.31 -10.96
C LEU A 12 35.23 -28.05 -11.32
N LEU A 13 35.48 -27.43 -12.47
CA LEU A 13 36.82 -27.03 -12.89
C LEU A 13 37.37 -25.86 -12.06
N LEU A 14 36.51 -24.95 -11.57
CA LEU A 14 36.90 -23.89 -10.63
C LEU A 14 37.28 -24.44 -9.24
N GLU A 15 36.55 -25.45 -8.75
CA GLU A 15 36.78 -26.05 -7.43
C GLU A 15 38.01 -26.98 -7.42
N ARG A 16 38.12 -27.86 -8.41
CA ARG A 16 39.13 -28.94 -8.44
C ARG A 16 40.32 -28.67 -9.35
N ARG A 17 40.34 -27.51 -10.04
CA ARG A 17 41.33 -27.07 -11.03
C ARG A 17 41.44 -27.91 -12.30
N GLN A 18 41.34 -29.23 -12.20
CA GLN A 18 41.49 -30.15 -13.32
C GLN A 18 40.71 -31.45 -13.10
N MET A 19 40.00 -31.92 -14.14
CA MET A 19 39.27 -33.19 -14.13
C MET A 19 39.37 -33.89 -15.49
N THR A 20 39.40 -35.21 -15.51
CA THR A 20 39.39 -35.99 -16.75
C THR A 20 38.00 -36.00 -17.39
N ALA A 21 37.94 -36.14 -18.72
CA ALA A 21 36.66 -36.29 -19.42
C ALA A 21 35.90 -37.56 -18.98
N ALA A 22 36.60 -38.60 -18.49
CA ALA A 22 36.00 -39.81 -17.95
C ALA A 22 35.32 -39.57 -16.59
N GLU A 23 35.93 -38.79 -15.70
CA GLU A 23 35.34 -38.40 -14.41
C GLU A 23 34.09 -37.52 -14.61
N LEU A 24 34.16 -36.55 -15.54
CA LEU A 24 33.01 -35.73 -15.90
C LEU A 24 31.90 -36.60 -16.52
N ALA A 25 32.24 -37.52 -17.42
CA ALA A 25 31.29 -38.45 -18.03
C ALA A 25 30.58 -39.33 -17.00
N GLY A 26 31.32 -39.89 -16.04
CA GLY A 26 30.77 -40.69 -14.95
C GLY A 26 29.85 -39.89 -14.04
N ARG A 27 30.21 -38.64 -13.72
CA ARG A 27 29.42 -37.78 -12.83
C ARG A 27 28.10 -37.31 -13.46
N PHE A 28 28.13 -37.00 -14.75
CA PHE A 28 26.95 -36.51 -15.47
C PHE A 28 26.16 -37.64 -16.13
N GLU A 29 26.56 -38.91 -15.96
CA GLU A 29 25.95 -40.09 -16.57
C GLU A 29 25.82 -39.97 -18.10
N VAL A 30 26.86 -39.43 -18.74
CA VAL A 30 26.92 -39.24 -20.20
C VAL A 30 28.16 -39.90 -20.80
N SER A 31 28.18 -40.00 -22.13
CA SER A 31 29.38 -40.46 -22.82
C SER A 31 30.50 -39.42 -22.78
N VAL A 32 31.75 -39.87 -22.81
CA VAL A 32 32.95 -39.01 -22.94
C VAL A 32 32.86 -38.11 -24.19
N ARG A 33 32.26 -38.61 -25.28
CA ARG A 33 32.00 -37.82 -26.50
C ARG A 33 31.07 -36.64 -26.24
N THR A 34 30.11 -36.78 -25.33
CA THR A 34 29.20 -35.69 -24.94
C THR A 34 29.94 -34.62 -24.15
N ILE A 35 30.85 -35.02 -23.25
CA ILE A 35 31.71 -34.10 -22.50
C ILE A 35 32.60 -33.28 -23.44
N TYR A 36 33.24 -33.91 -24.43
CA TYR A 36 34.03 -33.14 -25.41
C TYR A 36 33.18 -32.15 -26.20
N ARG A 37 31.95 -32.53 -26.59
CA ARG A 37 31.03 -31.61 -27.27
C ARG A 37 30.60 -30.44 -26.38
N ASP A 38 30.47 -30.68 -25.08
CA ASP A 38 30.15 -29.65 -24.09
C ASP A 38 31.35 -28.71 -23.84
N ILE A 39 32.59 -29.24 -23.85
CA ILE A 39 33.83 -28.44 -23.80
C ILE A 39 33.96 -27.56 -25.05
N ASP A 40 33.68 -28.10 -26.23
CA ASP A 40 33.68 -27.33 -27.48
C ASP A 40 32.64 -26.20 -27.42
N ALA A 41 31.46 -26.46 -26.85
CA ALA A 41 30.43 -25.44 -26.66
C ALA A 41 30.85 -24.36 -25.65
N LEU A 42 31.54 -24.73 -24.57
CA LEU A 42 32.12 -23.78 -23.60
C LEU A 42 33.19 -22.91 -24.26
N SER A 43 34.08 -23.52 -25.04
CA SER A 43 35.12 -22.81 -25.79
C SER A 43 34.50 -21.84 -26.81
N ALA A 44 33.49 -22.28 -27.56
CA ALA A 44 32.75 -21.43 -28.50
C ALA A 44 31.99 -20.28 -27.81
N ALA A 45 31.63 -20.44 -26.54
CA ALA A 45 31.02 -19.40 -25.71
C ALA A 45 32.04 -18.45 -25.04
N GLY A 46 33.33 -18.57 -25.36
CA GLY A 46 34.39 -17.71 -24.84
C GLY A 46 34.93 -18.11 -23.47
N VAL A 47 34.57 -19.29 -22.95
CA VAL A 47 35.17 -19.84 -21.71
C VAL A 47 36.54 -20.44 -22.07
N PRO A 48 37.65 -20.02 -21.43
CA PRO A 48 39.00 -20.46 -21.75
C PRO A 48 39.30 -21.83 -21.10
N VAL A 49 38.56 -22.85 -21.57
CA VAL A 49 38.83 -24.25 -21.28
C VAL A 49 39.94 -24.78 -22.18
N TYR A 50 40.83 -25.60 -21.62
CA TYR A 50 41.84 -26.31 -22.37
C TYR A 50 41.91 -27.77 -21.93
N THR A 51 42.48 -28.62 -22.78
CA THR A 51 42.64 -30.05 -22.51
C THR A 51 44.11 -30.43 -22.61
N THR A 52 44.65 -31.05 -21.56
CA THR A 52 46.01 -31.59 -21.54
C THR A 52 45.96 -33.10 -21.78
N GLN A 53 46.76 -33.62 -22.72
CA GLN A 53 46.87 -35.05 -22.99
C GLN A 53 47.98 -35.70 -22.16
N GLY A 54 47.77 -36.94 -21.69
CA GLY A 54 48.80 -37.75 -20.99
C GLY A 54 48.36 -38.29 -19.62
N LYS A 55 49.29 -38.96 -18.90
CA LYS A 55 49.07 -39.39 -17.50
C LYS A 55 48.99 -38.16 -16.59
N GLY A 56 47.82 -37.93 -15.99
CA GLY A 56 47.52 -36.69 -15.28
C GLY A 56 46.98 -35.56 -16.16
N GLY A 57 46.64 -35.86 -17.42
CA GLY A 57 45.93 -34.96 -18.32
C GLY A 57 44.44 -34.84 -17.98
N GLY A 58 43.78 -33.80 -18.48
CA GLY A 58 42.37 -33.52 -18.18
C GLY A 58 41.91 -32.21 -18.79
N VAL A 59 40.64 -31.92 -18.57
CA VAL A 59 39.99 -30.65 -18.84
C VAL A 59 40.34 -29.72 -17.68
N ALA A 60 40.77 -28.51 -18.00
CA ALA A 60 41.10 -27.48 -17.02
C ALA A 60 40.70 -26.10 -17.55
N LEU A 61 40.57 -25.14 -16.64
CA LEU A 61 40.41 -23.72 -16.96
C LEU A 61 41.78 -23.06 -16.91
N MET A 62 42.06 -22.17 -17.87
CA MET A 62 43.34 -21.46 -17.97
C MET A 62 43.73 -20.86 -16.61
N ASP A 63 45.00 -21.00 -16.19
CA ASP A 63 45.46 -20.43 -14.92
C ASP A 63 45.15 -18.92 -14.90
N HIS A 64 44.60 -18.43 -13.78
CA HIS A 64 44.04 -17.08 -13.63
C HIS A 64 42.71 -16.81 -14.36
N TYR A 65 42.04 -17.83 -14.93
CA TYR A 65 40.60 -17.76 -15.19
C TYR A 65 39.84 -17.78 -13.86
N ILE A 66 39.84 -16.62 -13.22
CA ILE A 66 38.79 -16.24 -12.31
C ILE A 66 37.56 -16.11 -13.21
N LEU A 67 36.45 -16.75 -12.85
CA LEU A 67 35.15 -16.35 -13.40
C LEU A 67 35.01 -14.89 -12.98
N ASP A 68 35.39 -14.01 -13.90
CA ASP A 68 36.09 -12.81 -13.50
C ASP A 68 35.20 -11.99 -12.58
N ARG A 69 35.86 -11.33 -11.64
CA ARG A 69 35.34 -10.19 -10.89
C ARG A 69 34.76 -9.11 -11.82
N ALA A 70 34.84 -9.26 -13.15
CA ALA A 70 34.31 -8.41 -14.20
C ALA A 70 32.78 -8.30 -14.27
N ALA A 71 31.99 -9.15 -13.62
CA ALA A 71 30.54 -8.94 -13.59
C ALA A 71 30.11 -7.92 -12.51
N PHE A 72 30.78 -7.93 -11.36
CA PHE A 72 30.41 -7.12 -10.20
C PHE A 72 31.64 -6.67 -9.43
N THR A 73 31.79 -5.35 -9.28
CA THR A 73 32.72 -4.66 -8.39
C THR A 73 32.55 -5.11 -6.93
N GLU A 74 33.54 -4.83 -6.08
CA GLU A 74 33.44 -5.14 -4.64
C GLU A 74 32.22 -4.49 -3.98
N GLU A 75 31.85 -3.30 -4.44
CA GLU A 75 30.68 -2.59 -3.97
C GLU A 75 29.38 -3.28 -4.41
N GLU A 76 29.28 -3.70 -5.67
CA GLU A 76 28.12 -4.44 -6.18
C GLU A 76 27.97 -5.81 -5.49
N GLN A 77 29.08 -6.50 -5.20
CA GLN A 77 29.05 -7.75 -4.43
C GLN A 77 28.51 -7.52 -3.02
N ARG A 78 28.97 -6.45 -2.33
CA ARG A 78 28.48 -6.06 -1.01
C ARG A 78 27.00 -5.74 -1.05
N GLN A 79 26.56 -4.96 -2.05
CA GLN A 79 25.16 -4.60 -2.25
C GLN A 79 24.28 -5.83 -2.52
N LEU A 80 24.74 -6.81 -3.32
CA LEU A 80 24.01 -8.04 -3.58
C LEU A 80 23.84 -8.90 -2.32
N LEU A 81 24.91 -9.08 -1.55
CA LEU A 81 24.85 -9.82 -0.29
C LEU A 81 23.94 -9.11 0.73
N THR A 82 24.06 -7.79 0.86
CA THR A 82 23.18 -6.99 1.74
C THR A 82 21.71 -7.02 1.27
N ALA A 83 21.46 -6.99 -0.04
CA ALA A 83 20.12 -7.11 -0.60
C ALA A 83 19.47 -8.47 -0.24
N LEU A 84 20.22 -9.57 -0.32
CA LEU A 84 19.72 -10.88 0.09
C LEU A 84 19.50 -11.00 1.61
N GLN A 85 20.39 -10.42 2.42
CA GLN A 85 20.25 -10.40 3.89
C GLN A 85 19.08 -9.52 4.37
N SER A 86 18.76 -8.46 3.61
CA SER A 86 17.66 -7.54 3.89
C SER A 86 16.30 -8.03 3.40
N LEU A 87 16.25 -9.17 2.70
CA LEU A 87 14.98 -9.77 2.34
C LEU A 87 14.22 -10.15 3.61
N PRO A 88 12.94 -9.75 3.74
CA PRO A 88 12.10 -10.24 4.83
C PRO A 88 12.06 -11.76 4.82
N GLU A 89 11.94 -12.36 6.00
CA GLU A 89 11.88 -13.82 6.19
C GLU A 89 10.86 -14.48 5.26
N ALA A 90 9.75 -13.79 4.98
CA ALA A 90 8.74 -14.25 4.06
C ALA A 90 9.23 -14.46 2.61
N ALA A 91 10.18 -13.66 2.16
CA ALA A 91 10.82 -13.79 0.85
C ALA A 91 12.16 -14.58 0.92
N ARG A 92 12.55 -15.05 2.11
CA ARG A 92 13.87 -15.64 2.38
C ARG A 92 13.93 -17.15 2.15
N ALA A 93 12.81 -17.80 1.85
CA ALA A 93 12.79 -19.22 1.49
C ALA A 93 13.69 -19.48 0.25
N GLY A 94 14.81 -20.18 0.45
CA GLY A 94 15.85 -20.42 -0.57
C GLY A 94 16.90 -19.30 -0.72
N ALA A 95 16.70 -18.16 -0.07
CA ALA A 95 17.67 -17.07 -0.05
C ALA A 95 18.88 -17.41 0.83
N ASP A 96 18.73 -18.17 1.91
CA ASP A 96 19.87 -18.57 2.76
C ASP A 96 20.85 -19.51 2.02
N GLU A 97 20.34 -20.45 1.21
CA GLU A 97 21.18 -21.31 0.37
C GLU A 97 21.86 -20.50 -0.74
N THR A 98 21.13 -19.55 -1.33
CA THR A 98 21.67 -18.63 -2.36
C THR A 98 22.72 -17.70 -1.76
N LEU A 99 22.49 -17.19 -0.55
CA LEU A 99 23.41 -16.38 0.22
C LEU A 99 24.67 -17.18 0.53
N ALA A 100 24.55 -18.41 1.02
CA ALA A 100 25.70 -19.27 1.28
C ALA A 100 26.53 -19.53 0.01
N LYS A 101 25.88 -19.81 -1.12
CA LYS A 101 26.53 -19.99 -2.43
C LYS A 101 27.24 -18.73 -2.91
N LEU A 102 26.60 -17.56 -2.80
CA LEU A 102 27.17 -16.27 -3.24
C LEU A 102 28.27 -15.77 -2.29
N SER A 103 28.11 -15.93 -0.98
CA SER A 103 29.16 -15.65 0.01
C SER A 103 30.40 -16.52 -0.25
N GLY A 104 30.19 -17.80 -0.57
CA GLY A 104 31.25 -18.72 -1.01
C GLY A 104 31.91 -18.29 -2.33
N LEU A 105 31.12 -17.85 -3.31
CA LEU A 105 31.59 -17.34 -4.61
C LEU A 105 32.43 -16.07 -4.47
N PHE A 106 31.96 -15.10 -3.67
CA PHE A 106 32.64 -13.83 -3.41
C PHE A 106 33.77 -13.95 -2.37
N ARG A 107 33.88 -15.10 -1.69
CA ARG A 107 34.83 -15.37 -0.59
C ARG A 107 34.80 -14.29 0.50
N ARG A 108 33.62 -13.71 0.77
CA ARG A 108 33.45 -12.72 1.84
C ARG A 108 32.79 -13.37 3.04
N ARG A 109 33.29 -13.02 4.23
CA ARG A 109 32.62 -13.35 5.48
C ARG A 109 31.37 -12.49 5.61
N GLU A 110 30.28 -13.13 5.98
CA GLU A 110 29.09 -12.46 6.46
C GLU A 110 29.49 -11.51 7.59
N THR A 111 29.08 -10.26 7.48
CA THR A 111 29.09 -9.34 8.62
C THR A 111 27.67 -9.36 9.17
N ASP A 112 27.51 -9.86 10.40
CA ASP A 112 26.23 -9.93 11.11
C ASP A 112 25.91 -8.57 11.74
N TRP A 113 25.72 -7.57 10.88
CA TRP A 113 25.43 -6.19 11.30
C TRP A 113 23.97 -5.79 10.99
N LEU A 114 23.27 -6.59 10.19
CA LEU A 114 21.93 -6.32 9.70
C LEU A 114 21.08 -7.59 9.80
N GLN A 115 20.12 -7.59 10.72
CA GLN A 115 19.05 -8.56 10.80
C GLN A 115 17.73 -7.86 10.46
N VAL A 116 17.01 -8.39 9.49
CA VAL A 116 15.71 -7.86 9.06
C VAL A 116 14.63 -8.88 9.38
N ASP A 117 13.89 -8.63 10.46
CA ASP A 117 12.63 -9.31 10.77
C ASP A 117 11.48 -8.34 10.52
N LEU A 118 10.65 -8.66 9.53
CA LEU A 118 9.48 -7.88 9.15
C LEU A 118 8.19 -8.69 9.37
N SER A 119 8.30 -9.81 10.10
CA SER A 119 7.16 -10.61 10.51
C SER A 119 6.40 -9.90 11.62
N ARG A 120 5.10 -10.21 11.72
CA ARG A 120 4.32 -9.77 12.87
C ARG A 120 4.59 -10.70 14.03
N TRP A 121 4.73 -10.12 15.23
CA TRP A 121 4.69 -10.86 16.48
C TRP A 121 3.44 -11.75 16.52
N GLY A 122 3.64 -13.08 16.47
CA GLY A 122 2.60 -14.09 16.68
C GLY A 122 1.86 -14.66 15.46
N SER A 123 2.14 -14.28 14.21
CA SER A 123 1.40 -14.80 13.03
C SER A 123 2.23 -15.18 11.79
N VAL A 124 3.46 -15.66 11.99
CA VAL A 124 4.46 -15.89 10.93
C VAL A 124 3.97 -16.85 9.83
N GLU A 125 3.43 -18.02 10.18
CA GLU A 125 3.11 -19.07 9.18
C GLU A 125 1.90 -18.74 8.28
N ALA A 126 0.89 -18.05 8.82
CA ALA A 126 -0.32 -17.72 8.05
C ALA A 126 -0.05 -16.60 7.05
N ASP A 127 0.74 -15.60 7.47
CA ASP A 127 1.15 -14.52 6.58
C ASP A 127 2.10 -15.03 5.49
N GLN A 128 2.96 -16.00 5.83
CA GLN A 128 3.86 -16.60 4.85
C GLN A 128 3.14 -17.37 3.74
N ARG A 129 2.13 -18.16 4.10
CA ARG A 129 1.30 -18.87 3.10
C ARG A 129 0.58 -17.92 2.15
N LYS A 130 0.05 -16.80 2.66
CA LYS A 130 -0.59 -15.78 1.80
C LYS A 130 0.43 -15.13 0.87
N PHE A 131 1.61 -14.80 1.39
CA PHE A 131 2.68 -14.18 0.61
C PHE A 131 3.09 -15.07 -0.58
N GLU A 132 3.41 -16.34 -0.33
CA GLU A 132 3.80 -17.27 -1.39
C GLU A 132 2.65 -17.52 -2.37
N ALA A 133 1.41 -17.68 -1.90
CA ALA A 133 0.26 -17.83 -2.79
C ALA A 133 0.06 -16.63 -3.74
N LEU A 134 0.19 -15.39 -3.22
CA LEU A 134 0.09 -14.17 -4.03
C LEU A 134 1.28 -14.02 -4.98
N LYS A 135 2.49 -14.33 -4.53
CA LYS A 135 3.70 -14.31 -5.35
C LYS A 135 3.57 -15.28 -6.53
N THR A 136 3.16 -16.52 -6.29
CA THR A 136 2.89 -17.50 -7.35
C THR A 136 1.80 -16.99 -8.30
N ALA A 137 0.69 -16.45 -7.77
CA ALA A 137 -0.39 -15.91 -8.61
C ALA A 137 0.08 -14.76 -9.53
N ILE A 138 0.96 -13.87 -9.05
CA ILE A 138 1.54 -12.79 -9.87
C ILE A 138 2.43 -13.35 -10.97
N LEU A 139 3.37 -14.24 -10.61
CA LEU A 139 4.34 -14.80 -11.56
C LEU A 139 3.67 -15.65 -12.63
N ASP A 140 2.67 -16.45 -12.24
CA ASP A 140 1.90 -17.31 -13.15
C ASP A 140 0.79 -16.55 -13.90
N ARG A 141 0.60 -15.26 -13.60
CA ARG A 141 -0.50 -14.42 -14.10
C ARG A 141 -1.87 -15.07 -13.92
N ARG A 142 -2.14 -15.54 -12.70
CA ARG A 142 -3.41 -16.14 -12.29
C ARG A 142 -4.28 -15.15 -11.54
N ALA A 143 -5.57 -15.14 -11.81
CA ALA A 143 -6.53 -14.33 -11.05
C ALA A 143 -6.61 -14.82 -9.59
N ALA A 144 -6.99 -13.92 -8.68
CA ALA A 144 -7.17 -14.25 -7.26
C ALA A 144 -8.53 -13.75 -6.77
N ALA A 145 -9.14 -14.52 -5.87
CA ALA A 145 -10.35 -14.16 -5.16
C ALA A 145 -10.11 -14.19 -3.65
N PHE A 146 -10.62 -13.20 -2.93
CA PHE A 146 -10.50 -13.14 -1.48
C PHE A 146 -11.56 -12.25 -0.84
N THR A 147 -11.82 -12.47 0.44
CA THR A 147 -12.61 -11.59 1.28
C THR A 147 -11.70 -10.49 1.84
N TYR A 148 -12.04 -9.22 1.61
CA TYR A 148 -11.24 -8.08 2.07
C TYR A 148 -11.96 -7.27 3.14
N VAL A 149 -11.26 -7.03 4.25
CA VAL A 149 -11.72 -6.11 5.30
C VAL A 149 -11.11 -4.74 5.04
N SER A 150 -11.96 -3.76 4.71
CA SER A 150 -11.51 -2.38 4.47
C SER A 150 -11.14 -1.67 5.77
N SER A 151 -10.41 -0.55 5.66
CA SER A 151 -10.16 0.36 6.80
C SER A 151 -11.43 0.96 7.39
N TYR A 152 -12.53 0.95 6.64
CA TYR A 152 -13.83 1.43 7.09
C TYR A 152 -14.64 0.33 7.78
N GLY A 153 -14.16 -0.91 7.89
CA GLY A 153 -14.90 -2.01 8.52
C GLY A 153 -15.87 -2.75 7.60
N LEU A 154 -16.01 -2.32 6.34
CA LEU A 154 -16.72 -3.10 5.33
C LEU A 154 -15.93 -4.35 4.98
N THR A 155 -16.61 -5.49 5.00
CA THR A 155 -16.09 -6.77 4.50
C THR A 155 -16.73 -7.06 3.16
N THR A 156 -15.91 -7.23 2.14
CA THR A 156 -16.38 -7.41 0.76
C THR A 156 -15.53 -8.45 0.07
N ASP A 157 -16.17 -9.34 -0.69
CA ASP A 157 -15.44 -10.23 -1.59
C ASP A 157 -14.88 -9.44 -2.77
N ARG A 158 -13.70 -9.84 -3.21
CA ARG A 158 -12.94 -9.19 -4.28
C ARG A 158 -12.38 -10.23 -5.22
N ARG A 159 -12.61 -10.02 -6.52
CA ARG A 159 -11.86 -10.70 -7.58
C ARG A 159 -10.90 -9.74 -8.27
N VAL A 160 -9.63 -10.12 -8.30
CA VAL A 160 -8.54 -9.25 -8.76
C VAL A 160 -7.57 -9.96 -9.69
N LEU A 161 -6.88 -9.17 -10.51
CA LEU A 161 -5.71 -9.59 -11.27
C LEU A 161 -4.46 -9.07 -10.55
N PRO A 162 -3.71 -9.92 -9.82
CA PRO A 162 -2.52 -9.53 -9.06
C PRO A 162 -1.43 -8.94 -9.97
N ALA A 163 -0.91 -7.76 -9.64
CA ALA A 163 0.13 -7.09 -10.43
C ALA A 163 1.51 -7.16 -9.76
N ARG A 164 1.61 -6.75 -8.49
CA ARG A 164 2.86 -6.84 -7.70
C ARG A 164 2.59 -6.82 -6.20
N LEU A 165 3.55 -7.35 -5.44
CA LEU A 165 3.64 -7.17 -3.99
C LEU A 165 4.54 -5.97 -3.69
N VAL A 166 4.14 -5.17 -2.71
CA VAL A 166 4.86 -3.96 -2.29
C VAL A 166 5.02 -3.96 -0.79
N PHE A 167 6.25 -3.70 -0.32
CA PHE A 167 6.54 -3.51 1.09
C PHE A 167 6.63 -2.01 1.40
N LYS A 168 5.73 -1.49 2.23
CA LYS A 168 5.69 -0.06 2.62
C LYS A 168 5.28 0.07 4.08
N GLY A 169 5.95 0.90 4.88
CA GLY A 169 5.58 1.14 6.29
C GLY A 169 5.40 -0.15 7.10
N GLN A 170 6.41 -1.03 7.06
CA GLN A 170 6.42 -2.31 7.79
C GLN A 170 5.24 -3.24 7.48
N SER A 171 4.73 -3.22 6.26
CA SER A 171 3.59 -4.06 5.87
C SER A 171 3.62 -4.41 4.39
N TRP A 172 3.16 -5.61 4.08
CA TRP A 172 2.92 -6.07 2.72
C TRP A 172 1.59 -5.58 2.17
N TYR A 173 1.63 -5.12 0.92
CA TYR A 173 0.48 -4.70 0.13
C TYR A 173 0.50 -5.43 -1.22
N LEU A 174 -0.68 -5.78 -1.71
CA LEU A 174 -0.91 -6.28 -3.04
C LEU A 174 -1.46 -5.13 -3.90
N GLN A 175 -0.76 -4.73 -4.94
CA GLN A 175 -1.36 -3.93 -6.01
C GLN A 175 -1.96 -4.87 -7.04
N ALA A 176 -3.24 -4.70 -7.33
CA ALA A 176 -3.98 -5.55 -8.25
C ALA A 176 -5.07 -4.76 -8.98
N TYR A 177 -5.42 -5.20 -10.18
CA TYR A 177 -6.56 -4.66 -10.91
C TYR A 177 -7.84 -5.31 -10.39
N CYS A 178 -8.74 -4.53 -9.80
CA CYS A 178 -10.00 -5.02 -9.27
C CYS A 178 -11.01 -5.15 -10.41
N THR A 179 -11.47 -6.38 -10.69
CA THR A 179 -12.39 -6.63 -11.82
C THR A 179 -13.76 -6.00 -11.62
N GLU A 180 -14.24 -5.93 -10.38
CA GLU A 180 -15.54 -5.32 -10.04
C GLU A 180 -15.55 -3.78 -10.12
N LYS A 181 -14.39 -3.16 -9.91
CA LYS A 181 -14.25 -1.69 -9.90
C LYS A 181 -13.52 -1.16 -11.13
N GLU A 182 -13.10 -2.06 -12.01
CA GLU A 182 -12.39 -1.80 -13.25
C GLU A 182 -11.17 -0.87 -13.11
N ASP A 183 -10.52 -0.92 -11.95
CA ASP A 183 -9.45 0.02 -11.58
C ASP A 183 -8.40 -0.66 -10.67
N TYR A 184 -7.20 -0.09 -10.62
CA TYR A 184 -6.14 -0.53 -9.71
C TYR A 184 -6.46 -0.18 -8.26
N ARG A 185 -6.21 -1.13 -7.37
CA ARG A 185 -6.36 -0.97 -5.93
C ARG A 185 -5.17 -1.59 -5.20
N THR A 186 -4.86 -1.00 -4.05
CA THR A 186 -3.80 -1.47 -3.15
C THR A 186 -4.45 -2.11 -1.93
N PHE A 187 -4.22 -3.40 -1.73
CA PHE A 187 -4.79 -4.18 -0.64
C PHE A 187 -3.72 -4.53 0.39
N LYS A 188 -3.89 -4.10 1.64
CA LYS A 188 -3.01 -4.56 2.74
C LYS A 188 -3.17 -6.08 2.94
N VAL A 189 -2.10 -6.85 2.76
CA VAL A 189 -2.14 -8.33 2.73
C VAL A 189 -2.68 -8.91 4.04
N SER A 190 -2.38 -8.28 5.17
CA SER A 190 -2.91 -8.73 6.47
C SER A 190 -4.43 -8.63 6.61
N ARG A 191 -5.10 -7.83 5.76
CA ARG A 191 -6.57 -7.68 5.75
C ARG A 191 -7.26 -8.59 4.72
N ILE A 192 -6.48 -9.38 3.99
CA ILE A 192 -6.97 -10.41 3.08
C ILE A 192 -7.32 -11.66 3.89
N LEU A 193 -8.57 -12.06 3.80
CA LEU A 193 -9.16 -13.26 4.39
C LEU A 193 -9.57 -14.22 3.27
N LYS A 194 -9.60 -15.52 3.56
CA LYS A 194 -10.06 -16.57 2.63
C LYS A 194 -9.48 -16.44 1.21
N LEU A 195 -8.16 -16.29 1.11
CA LEU A 195 -7.48 -16.17 -0.18
C LEU A 195 -7.59 -17.48 -0.98
N SER A 196 -7.98 -17.35 -2.25
CA SER A 196 -7.97 -18.42 -3.24
C SER A 196 -7.34 -17.93 -4.55
N VAL A 197 -6.38 -18.69 -5.06
CA VAL A 197 -5.78 -18.45 -6.39
C VAL A 197 -6.59 -19.25 -7.40
N LEU A 198 -7.14 -18.56 -8.40
CA LEU A 198 -8.00 -19.16 -9.42
C LEU A 198 -7.16 -19.80 -10.53
N ASP A 199 -7.69 -20.80 -11.23
CA ASP A 199 -7.01 -21.41 -12.39
C ASP A 199 -7.02 -20.52 -13.64
N GLU A 200 -7.88 -19.51 -13.64
CA GLU A 200 -7.97 -18.51 -14.68
C GLU A 200 -6.68 -17.69 -14.80
N ARG A 201 -6.12 -17.66 -16.01
CA ARG A 201 -4.93 -16.88 -16.36
C ARG A 201 -5.31 -15.64 -17.15
N PHE A 202 -4.54 -14.57 -16.97
CA PHE A 202 -4.70 -13.33 -17.73
C PHE A 202 -3.42 -13.01 -18.52
N SER A 203 -3.60 -12.53 -19.75
CA SER A 203 -2.50 -12.08 -20.61
C SER A 203 -2.32 -10.56 -20.60
N ARG A 204 -3.31 -9.82 -20.10
CA ARG A 204 -3.31 -8.35 -20.01
C ARG A 204 -2.03 -7.86 -19.32
N PRO A 205 -1.25 -6.96 -19.94
CA PRO A 205 -0.16 -6.28 -19.25
C PRO A 205 -0.75 -5.39 -18.16
N LEU A 206 -0.28 -5.57 -16.93
CA LEU A 206 -0.66 -4.73 -15.79
C LEU A 206 0.45 -3.71 -15.55
N SER A 207 0.07 -2.44 -15.45
CA SER A 207 0.95 -1.32 -15.12
C SER A 207 0.32 -0.56 -13.96
N PRO A 208 0.45 -1.08 -12.72
CA PRO A 208 -0.12 -0.43 -11.55
C PRO A 208 0.61 0.90 -11.28
N PRO A 209 -0.09 1.94 -10.81
CA PRO A 209 0.54 3.22 -10.49
C PRO A 209 1.59 3.07 -9.37
N PRO A 210 2.58 4.00 -9.28
CA PRO A 210 3.50 4.08 -8.14
C PRO A 210 2.75 4.04 -6.81
N ILE A 211 3.33 3.39 -5.78
CA ILE A 211 2.74 3.37 -4.43
C ILE A 211 2.98 4.68 -3.67
N GLU A 212 3.63 5.65 -4.31
CA GLU A 212 3.94 6.95 -3.70
C GLU A 212 2.67 7.52 -3.06
N ASN A 213 2.85 8.11 -1.88
CA ASN A 213 1.91 9.15 -1.49
C ASN A 213 2.02 10.15 -2.62
N SER A 214 1.02 10.16 -3.50
CA SER A 214 0.86 11.24 -4.45
C SER A 214 1.10 12.52 -3.63
N GLY A 215 2.13 13.28 -3.99
CA GLY A 215 2.26 14.67 -3.52
C GLY A 215 1.06 15.52 -3.95
N GLU A 216 0.08 14.91 -4.64
CA GLU A 216 -1.29 15.38 -4.69
C GLU A 216 -1.78 15.68 -3.26
N PRO A 217 -2.30 16.90 -3.04
CA PRO A 217 -2.90 17.25 -1.77
C PRO A 217 -3.93 16.19 -1.43
N CYS A 218 -3.70 15.48 -0.33
CA CYS A 218 -4.70 14.65 0.30
C CYS A 218 -6.00 15.49 0.41
N PRO A 219 -7.04 15.17 -0.37
CA PRO A 219 -8.17 16.09 -0.55
C PRO A 219 -8.99 16.27 0.73
N PHE A 220 -8.75 15.41 1.72
CA PHE A 220 -9.40 15.41 3.03
C PHE A 220 -8.37 15.45 4.16
N CYS A 221 -7.28 16.18 4.02
CA CYS A 221 -6.29 16.28 5.07
C CYS A 221 -6.56 17.46 6.02
N VAL A 222 -6.18 17.27 7.28
CA VAL A 222 -6.26 18.25 8.34
C VAL A 222 -4.89 18.43 8.98
N THR A 223 -4.46 19.67 9.15
CA THR A 223 -3.27 19.97 9.94
C THR A 223 -3.64 19.94 11.41
N VAL A 224 -3.05 19.01 12.16
CA VAL A 224 -3.25 18.89 13.61
C VAL A 224 -2.04 19.43 14.35
N ARG A 225 -2.31 20.17 15.43
CA ARG A 225 -1.30 20.54 16.42
C ARG A 225 -1.51 19.72 17.67
N LEU A 226 -0.51 18.94 18.02
CA LEU A 226 -0.56 18.00 19.14
C LEU A 226 0.44 18.41 20.21
N ARG A 227 0.09 18.17 21.47
CA ARG A 227 1.00 18.27 22.61
C ARG A 227 1.11 16.92 23.29
N PHE A 228 2.33 16.46 23.49
CA PHE A 228 2.61 15.19 24.16
C PHE A 228 3.33 15.42 25.48
N THR A 229 3.05 14.54 26.44
CA THR A 229 3.82 14.47 27.69
C THR A 229 5.26 14.00 27.43
N PRO A 230 6.24 14.35 28.29
CA PRO A 230 7.63 13.93 28.11
C PRO A 230 7.81 12.40 28.06
N ALA A 231 6.94 11.65 28.77
CA ALA A 231 6.96 10.20 28.79
C ALA A 231 6.66 9.55 27.42
N MET A 232 6.03 10.30 26.50
CA MET A 232 5.71 9.82 25.15
C MET A 232 6.83 10.10 24.13
N ALA A 233 7.97 10.65 24.56
CA ALA A 233 9.05 11.06 23.66
C ALA A 233 9.52 9.93 22.72
N TYR A 234 9.67 8.70 23.22
CA TYR A 234 10.11 7.55 22.41
C TYR A 234 9.24 7.38 21.16
N ARG A 235 7.91 7.32 21.35
CA ARG A 235 6.94 7.13 20.28
C ARG A 235 6.79 8.36 19.38
N VAL A 236 6.93 9.57 19.94
CA VAL A 236 6.92 10.81 19.15
C VAL A 236 8.06 10.78 18.13
N TYR A 237 9.26 10.37 18.54
CA TYR A 237 10.41 10.27 17.63
C TYR A 237 10.38 9.04 16.71
N ASP A 238 9.63 7.98 17.07
CA ASP A 238 9.38 6.85 16.16
C ASP A 238 8.44 7.23 15.01
N GLU A 239 7.53 8.18 15.23
CA GLU A 239 6.42 8.46 14.30
C GLU A 239 6.52 9.81 13.58
N PHE A 240 7.21 10.79 14.17
CA PHE A 240 7.37 12.13 13.59
C PHE A 240 8.85 12.45 13.37
N ASP A 241 9.12 13.08 12.23
CA ASP A 241 10.45 13.63 11.98
C ASP A 241 10.77 14.73 13.00
N GLU A 242 12.03 14.81 13.43
CA GLU A 242 12.48 15.78 14.43
C GLU A 242 12.18 17.22 14.01
N SER A 243 12.18 17.52 12.70
CA SER A 243 11.86 18.86 12.18
C SER A 243 10.44 19.33 12.49
N CYS A 244 9.51 18.40 12.76
CA CYS A 244 8.13 18.71 13.11
C CYS A 244 7.90 18.80 14.63
N VAL A 245 8.93 18.54 15.45
CA VAL A 245 8.85 18.45 16.91
C VAL A 245 9.52 19.65 17.56
N THR A 246 8.77 20.38 18.39
CA THR A 246 9.30 21.47 19.22
C THR A 246 9.21 21.11 20.70
N ARG A 247 10.33 21.20 21.43
CA ARG A 247 10.34 20.99 22.89
C ARG A 247 9.95 22.27 23.61
N GLU A 248 8.92 22.21 24.46
CA GLU A 248 8.58 23.30 25.37
C GLU A 248 9.56 23.33 26.56
N PRO A 249 9.75 24.49 27.23
CA PRO A 249 10.59 24.59 28.43
C PRO A 249 10.15 23.66 29.58
N THR A 250 8.89 23.24 29.56
CA THR A 250 8.30 22.29 30.52
C THR A 250 8.65 20.82 30.23
N GLY A 251 9.40 20.55 29.15
CA GLY A 251 9.75 19.20 28.68
C GLY A 251 8.69 18.53 27.81
N LYS A 252 7.51 19.16 27.63
CA LYS A 252 6.47 18.66 26.73
C LYS A 252 6.88 18.83 25.26
N LEU A 253 6.30 18.01 24.40
CA LEU A 253 6.61 18.00 22.97
C LEU A 253 5.42 18.53 22.18
N LEU A 254 5.63 19.55 21.35
CA LEU A 254 4.66 20.05 20.40
C LEU A 254 4.95 19.49 19.01
N VAL A 255 3.91 18.98 18.34
CA VAL A 255 4.02 18.45 16.97
C VAL A 255 2.98 19.12 16.09
N ALA A 256 3.38 19.57 14.91
CA ALA A 256 2.48 20.05 13.87
C ALA A 256 2.61 19.17 12.63
N VAL A 257 1.53 18.50 12.23
CA VAL A 257 1.56 17.52 11.14
C VAL A 257 0.24 17.53 10.37
N THR A 258 0.29 17.27 9.07
CA THR A 258 -0.90 17.14 8.22
C THR A 258 -1.22 15.67 8.02
N LEU A 259 -2.41 15.25 8.43
CA LEU A 259 -2.88 13.87 8.42
C LEU A 259 -4.26 13.77 7.74
N PRO A 260 -4.65 12.61 7.17
CA PRO A 260 -6.00 12.42 6.64
C PRO A 260 -7.07 12.58 7.72
N ASP A 261 -8.11 13.38 7.49
CA ASP A 261 -9.28 13.54 8.37
C ASP A 261 -10.29 12.42 8.12
N ASP A 262 -9.94 11.21 8.54
CA ASP A 262 -10.82 10.05 8.50
C ASP A 262 -10.80 9.28 9.84
N ASN A 263 -11.51 8.15 9.90
CA ASN A 263 -11.58 7.35 11.12
C ASN A 263 -10.21 6.79 11.57
N TRP A 264 -9.22 6.71 10.67
CA TRP A 264 -7.88 6.30 11.06
C TRP A 264 -7.21 7.34 11.95
N LEU A 265 -7.36 8.64 11.67
CA LEU A 265 -6.81 9.72 12.49
C LEU A 265 -7.30 9.64 13.94
N TYR A 266 -8.61 9.44 14.15
CA TYR A 266 -9.15 9.41 15.51
C TYR A 266 -8.70 8.17 16.29
N GLY A 267 -8.65 6.99 15.65
CA GLY A 267 -8.09 5.78 16.26
C GLY A 267 -6.61 5.94 16.57
N TYR A 268 -5.87 6.59 15.67
CA TYR A 268 -4.46 6.92 15.84
C TYR A 268 -4.24 7.85 17.04
N LEU A 269 -4.98 8.95 17.14
CA LEU A 269 -4.90 9.88 18.28
C LEU A 269 -5.27 9.20 19.61
N LEU A 270 -6.33 8.37 19.63
CA LEU A 270 -6.72 7.61 20.82
C LEU A 270 -5.64 6.62 21.28
N SER A 271 -4.84 6.09 20.35
CA SER A 271 -3.77 5.13 20.70
C SER A 271 -2.67 5.72 21.58
N PHE A 272 -2.54 7.03 21.66
CA PHE A 272 -1.62 7.71 22.59
C PHE A 272 -2.20 7.84 24.00
N GLY A 273 -3.48 7.50 24.20
CA GLY A 273 -4.19 7.64 25.47
C GLY A 273 -4.23 9.08 25.97
N ALA A 274 -4.21 9.27 27.29
CA ALA A 274 -4.24 10.58 27.93
C ALA A 274 -2.90 11.36 27.81
N MET A 275 -1.88 10.78 27.15
CA MET A 275 -0.55 11.39 27.02
C MET A 275 -0.44 12.32 25.79
N ALA A 276 -1.49 12.42 24.98
CA ALA A 276 -1.60 13.32 23.84
C ALA A 276 -2.80 14.27 23.98
N GLU A 277 -2.58 15.54 23.65
CA GLU A 277 -3.59 16.59 23.66
C GLU A 277 -3.66 17.22 22.27
N VAL A 278 -4.86 17.26 21.67
CA VAL A 278 -5.09 18.00 20.42
C VAL A 278 -5.31 19.47 20.76
N LEU A 279 -4.42 20.34 20.29
CA LEU A 279 -4.53 21.78 20.45
C LEU A 279 -5.41 22.41 19.37
N ASP A 280 -5.22 21.95 18.12
CA ASP A 280 -5.91 22.45 16.93
C ASP A 280 -6.05 21.34 15.87
N PRO A 281 -7.14 21.30 15.06
CA PRO A 281 -8.31 22.20 15.11
C PRO A 281 -9.35 21.79 16.16
N PRO A 282 -10.21 22.72 16.62
CA PRO A 282 -11.25 22.43 17.61
C PRO A 282 -12.24 21.35 17.17
N ALA A 283 -12.43 21.15 15.87
CA ALA A 283 -13.28 20.08 15.33
C ALA A 283 -12.73 18.69 15.69
N VAL A 284 -11.44 18.44 15.41
CA VAL A 284 -10.76 17.18 15.76
C VAL A 284 -10.77 16.97 17.27
N ARG A 285 -10.45 18.01 18.05
CA ARG A 285 -10.48 17.95 19.52
C ARG A 285 -11.86 17.55 20.06
N ARG A 286 -12.94 18.18 19.58
CA ARG A 286 -14.31 17.87 20.02
C ARG A 286 -14.72 16.44 19.66
N ARG A 287 -14.38 15.98 18.46
CA ARG A 287 -14.71 14.61 18.01
C ARG A 287 -13.93 13.56 18.80
N LEU A 288 -12.65 13.79 19.05
CA LEU A 288 -11.82 12.93 19.91
C LEU A 288 -12.38 12.85 21.34
N ALA A 289 -12.75 13.99 21.93
CA ALA A 289 -13.34 14.05 23.27
C ALA A 289 -14.66 13.26 23.35
N LYS A 290 -15.51 13.36 22.33
CA LYS A 290 -16.75 12.57 22.25
C LYS A 290 -16.46 11.07 22.21
N MET A 291 -15.52 10.63 21.37
CA MET A 291 -15.15 9.21 21.29
C MET A 291 -14.56 8.68 22.61
N ALA A 292 -13.71 9.47 23.27
CA ALA A 292 -13.16 9.11 24.57
C ALA A 292 -14.27 8.98 25.65
N ALA A 293 -15.25 9.89 25.65
CA ALA A 293 -16.40 9.79 26.54
C ALA A 293 -17.27 8.56 26.25
N ASP A 294 -17.46 8.20 24.97
CA ASP A 294 -18.18 6.99 24.58
C ASP A 294 -17.45 5.73 25.05
N ILE A 295 -16.12 5.69 24.91
CA ILE A 295 -15.27 4.60 25.41
C ILE A 295 -15.38 4.48 26.93
N TRP A 296 -15.26 5.59 27.65
CA TRP A 296 -15.40 5.61 29.10
C TRP A 296 -16.77 5.08 29.53
N ARG A 297 -17.86 5.58 28.94
CA ARG A 297 -19.23 5.12 29.27
C ARG A 297 -19.40 3.62 29.09
N LYS A 298 -18.91 3.05 27.98
CA LYS A 298 -19.01 1.61 27.71
C LYS A 298 -18.20 0.73 28.66
N ASN A 299 -17.08 1.24 29.17
CA ASN A 299 -16.19 0.48 30.05
C ASN A 299 -16.41 0.80 31.53
N ALA A 300 -17.28 1.77 31.86
CA ALA A 300 -17.68 2.07 33.23
C ALA A 300 -18.56 0.95 33.83
N GLU A 301 -19.26 0.18 33.00
CA GLU A 301 -20.06 -0.98 33.40
C GLU A 301 -19.70 -2.21 32.54
N PRO A 302 -19.18 -3.30 33.13
CA PRO A 302 -18.65 -4.45 32.39
C PRO A 302 -19.71 -5.25 31.59
N ASP A 303 -20.99 -5.10 31.92
CA ASP A 303 -22.09 -5.89 31.33
C ASP A 303 -22.86 -5.18 30.20
N MET A 304 -22.42 -3.99 29.75
CA MET A 304 -23.19 -3.21 28.77
C MET A 304 -23.21 -3.82 27.33
N GLY A 305 -22.47 -4.91 27.11
CA GLY A 305 -22.31 -5.54 25.79
C GLY A 305 -21.55 -4.64 24.81
N CYS A 306 -20.89 -5.23 23.82
CA CYS A 306 -20.20 -4.48 22.77
C CYS A 306 -21.23 -3.91 21.78
N GLN A 307 -22.02 -2.91 22.19
CA GLN A 307 -22.92 -2.21 21.29
C GLN A 307 -22.07 -1.30 20.39
N GLY A 308 -22.23 -1.42 19.06
CA GLY A 308 -21.52 -0.58 18.10
C GLY A 308 -21.64 0.91 18.44
N ILE A 309 -20.59 1.71 18.21
CA ILE A 309 -20.67 3.16 18.40
C ILE A 309 -21.62 3.67 17.31
N GLY A 310 -22.88 3.96 17.65
CA GLY A 310 -23.92 4.37 16.71
C GLY A 310 -23.40 5.39 15.70
N ARG A 311 -23.54 5.07 14.40
CA ARG A 311 -23.13 5.84 13.21
C ARG A 311 -21.68 6.33 13.10
N MET A 312 -20.87 6.35 14.16
CA MET A 312 -19.54 7.00 14.13
C MET A 312 -18.38 6.05 13.75
N MET A 313 -18.58 4.74 13.91
CA MET A 313 -17.67 3.68 13.45
C MET A 313 -18.41 2.57 12.70
N GLU A 314 -19.53 2.89 12.06
CA GLU A 314 -20.16 1.96 11.12
C GLU A 314 -19.35 1.89 9.83
N PRO A 315 -19.38 0.75 9.11
CA PRO A 315 -18.93 0.68 7.74
C PRO A 315 -19.48 1.84 6.94
N SER A 316 -18.60 2.73 6.47
CA SER A 316 -18.98 3.81 5.56
C SER A 316 -19.58 3.16 4.32
N SER A 317 -20.92 3.13 4.25
CA SER A 317 -21.64 2.93 3.00
C SER A 317 -21.27 4.13 2.14
N LYS A 318 -20.26 3.99 1.30
CA LYS A 318 -20.12 4.83 0.11
C LYS A 318 -21.24 4.47 -0.87
N GLU A 319 -22.48 4.72 -0.46
CA GLU A 319 -23.44 5.32 -1.36
C GLU A 319 -23.13 6.81 -1.32
N VAL A 320 -22.88 7.36 -2.50
CA VAL A 320 -22.40 8.73 -2.70
C VAL A 320 -23.50 9.70 -2.29
N SER A 321 -23.65 9.95 -0.99
CA SER A 321 -24.17 11.21 -0.50
C SER A 321 -22.95 12.13 -0.37
N VAL A 322 -22.95 13.21 -1.12
CA VAL A 322 -21.85 14.19 -1.14
C VAL A 322 -21.86 14.95 0.19
N MET A 323 -21.31 14.34 1.24
CA MET A 323 -21.03 14.99 2.51
C MET A 323 -19.63 15.63 2.46
N ASN A 324 -19.53 16.91 2.82
CA ASN A 324 -18.26 17.61 2.99
C ASN A 324 -17.70 17.39 4.43
N PRO A 325 -16.38 17.58 4.68
CA PRO A 325 -15.68 17.25 5.94
C PRO A 325 -16.22 17.85 7.25
N ASN A 326 -17.08 18.86 7.18
CA ASN A 326 -17.66 19.50 8.36
C ASN A 326 -18.96 18.85 8.85
N GLY A 327 -19.41 17.75 8.22
CA GLY A 327 -20.70 17.12 8.55
C GLY A 327 -21.91 18.00 8.22
N GLN A 328 -21.72 19.02 7.39
CA GLN A 328 -22.78 19.90 6.90
C GLN A 328 -23.46 19.26 5.69
N THR A 329 -24.77 19.04 5.80
CA THR A 329 -25.64 18.66 4.69
C THR A 329 -25.85 19.87 3.79
N PHE A 330 -25.74 19.69 2.47
CA PHE A 330 -26.02 20.72 1.48
C PHE A 330 -27.21 20.30 0.64
N CYS A 331 -27.97 21.29 0.18
CA CYS A 331 -29.04 21.08 -0.77
C CYS A 331 -28.47 20.46 -2.06
N GLN A 332 -28.96 19.28 -2.42
CA GLN A 332 -28.53 18.52 -3.60
C GLN A 332 -29.07 19.10 -4.93
N SER A 333 -29.44 20.38 -4.94
CA SER A 333 -29.90 21.16 -6.09
C SER A 333 -29.10 22.46 -6.22
N CYS A 334 -29.14 23.35 -5.22
CA CYS A 334 -28.43 24.66 -5.27
C CYS A 334 -27.12 24.71 -4.47
N GLY A 335 -26.75 23.64 -3.76
CA GLY A 335 -25.54 23.63 -2.94
C GLY A 335 -25.60 24.50 -1.68
N MET A 336 -26.78 24.99 -1.28
CA MET A 336 -26.95 25.78 -0.05
C MET A 336 -26.85 24.89 1.21
N PRO A 337 -26.19 25.33 2.30
CA PRO A 337 -26.15 24.59 3.55
C PRO A 337 -27.56 24.36 4.15
N LEU A 338 -27.84 23.13 4.58
CA LEU A 338 -29.07 22.72 5.27
C LEU A 338 -28.85 22.70 6.80
N CYS A 339 -28.24 23.76 7.34
CA CYS A 339 -27.93 23.85 8.77
C CYS A 339 -29.08 24.40 9.63
N ASP A 340 -30.09 25.03 9.02
CA ASP A 340 -31.27 25.56 9.71
C ASP A 340 -32.53 24.78 9.27
N PRO A 341 -33.29 24.18 10.22
CA PRO A 341 -34.58 23.56 9.92
C PRO A 341 -35.57 24.46 9.16
N SER A 342 -35.46 25.80 9.29
CA SER A 342 -36.34 26.77 8.63
C SER A 342 -36.17 26.83 7.10
N VAL A 343 -35.06 26.28 6.57
CA VAL A 343 -34.74 26.29 5.13
C VAL A 343 -34.91 24.92 4.47
N ILE A 344 -35.35 23.90 5.21
CA ILE A 344 -35.54 22.53 4.69
C ILE A 344 -36.84 22.45 3.89
N GLY A 345 -36.79 21.78 2.73
CA GLY A 345 -37.97 21.54 1.88
C GLY A 345 -38.90 20.47 2.42
N THR A 346 -40.00 20.19 1.73
CA THR A 346 -40.97 19.17 2.13
C THR A 346 -41.15 18.08 1.08
N GLU A 347 -41.24 16.83 1.52
CA GLU A 347 -41.62 15.68 0.70
C GLU A 347 -43.14 15.65 0.46
N GLN A 348 -43.60 14.75 -0.43
CA GLN A 348 -45.01 14.65 -0.79
C GLN A 348 -45.94 14.32 0.39
N ASP A 349 -45.43 13.64 1.40
CA ASP A 349 -46.13 13.29 2.64
C ASP A 349 -46.09 14.40 3.71
N GLY A 350 -45.46 15.55 3.40
CA GLY A 350 -45.28 16.68 4.30
C GLY A 350 -44.12 16.54 5.28
N SER A 351 -43.33 15.47 5.20
CA SER A 351 -42.10 15.32 6.00
C SER A 351 -40.97 16.23 5.49
N PRO A 352 -39.99 16.62 6.35
CA PRO A 352 -38.85 17.43 5.91
C PRO A 352 -37.94 16.65 4.95
N SER A 353 -37.51 17.30 3.87
CA SER A 353 -36.60 16.71 2.89
C SER A 353 -35.20 16.51 3.45
N GLU A 354 -34.64 15.31 3.27
CA GLU A 354 -33.25 15.01 3.69
C GLU A 354 -32.20 15.65 2.75
N HIS A 355 -32.61 16.08 1.56
CA HIS A 355 -31.69 16.43 0.47
C HIS A 355 -31.88 17.83 -0.07
N TYR A 356 -33.04 18.47 0.09
CA TYR A 356 -33.35 19.71 -0.61
C TYR A 356 -33.83 20.83 0.32
N CYS A 357 -33.53 22.08 -0.04
CA CYS A 357 -34.03 23.25 0.64
C CYS A 357 -35.42 23.65 0.10
N LYS A 358 -36.20 24.38 0.90
CA LYS A 358 -37.55 24.85 0.52
C LYS A 358 -37.58 25.72 -0.74
N TYR A 359 -36.46 26.37 -1.07
CA TYR A 359 -36.37 27.20 -2.26
C TYR A 359 -36.23 26.38 -3.54
N CYS A 360 -35.67 25.17 -3.46
CA CYS A 360 -35.50 24.29 -4.60
C CYS A 360 -36.59 23.23 -4.70
N TYR A 361 -37.17 22.79 -3.58
CA TYR A 361 -38.04 21.64 -3.55
C TYR A 361 -39.08 21.76 -2.43
N GLU A 362 -40.36 21.61 -2.78
CA GLU A 362 -41.48 21.73 -1.86
C GLU A 362 -42.63 20.80 -2.32
N ASN A 363 -43.28 20.14 -1.36
CA ASN A 363 -44.40 19.22 -1.57
C ASN A 363 -44.09 18.08 -2.55
N GLY A 364 -42.87 17.54 -2.51
CA GLY A 364 -42.47 16.41 -3.36
C GLY A 364 -42.08 16.78 -4.80
N ALA A 365 -41.92 18.07 -5.11
CA ALA A 365 -41.55 18.53 -6.46
C ALA A 365 -40.56 19.70 -6.43
N PHE A 366 -39.74 19.82 -7.48
CA PHE A 366 -38.87 20.99 -7.64
C PHE A 366 -39.71 22.23 -7.96
N THR A 367 -39.38 23.34 -7.30
CA THR A 367 -40.12 24.62 -7.39
C THR A 367 -39.99 25.31 -8.75
N GLY A 368 -39.06 24.86 -9.59
CA GLY A 368 -38.88 25.36 -10.94
C GLY A 368 -38.10 24.40 -11.83
N ASP A 369 -38.51 24.34 -13.10
CA ASP A 369 -37.78 23.66 -14.17
C ASP A 369 -36.70 24.62 -14.71
N MET A 370 -35.44 24.27 -14.48
CA MET A 370 -34.29 25.07 -14.88
C MET A 370 -33.09 24.17 -15.12
N THR A 371 -32.23 24.59 -16.04
CA THR A 371 -30.96 23.93 -16.35
C THR A 371 -29.94 24.17 -15.24
N MET A 372 -28.89 23.35 -15.22
CA MET A 372 -27.78 23.51 -14.27
C MET A 372 -27.07 24.87 -14.45
N GLU A 373 -26.94 25.34 -15.69
CA GLU A 373 -26.33 26.64 -16.01
C GLU A 373 -27.17 27.80 -15.47
N GLU A 374 -28.50 27.75 -15.64
CA GLU A 374 -29.42 28.74 -15.06
C GLU A 374 -29.41 28.72 -13.53
N MET A 375 -29.27 27.53 -12.90
CA MET A 375 -29.12 27.43 -11.45
C MET A 375 -27.80 28.04 -10.96
N ILE A 376 -26.69 27.82 -11.68
CA ILE A 376 -25.39 28.43 -11.35
C ILE A 376 -25.52 29.96 -11.41
N ASP A 377 -26.07 30.49 -12.50
CA ASP A 377 -26.26 31.93 -12.67
C ASP A 377 -27.13 32.55 -11.56
N PHE A 378 -28.18 31.85 -11.13
CA PHE A 378 -29.03 32.26 -10.02
C PHE A 378 -28.29 32.27 -8.67
N CYS A 379 -27.44 31.26 -8.42
CA CYS A 379 -26.77 31.10 -7.12
C CYS A 379 -25.50 31.96 -6.96
N VAL A 380 -24.94 32.52 -8.04
CA VAL A 380 -23.72 33.34 -8.01
C VAL A 380 -23.89 34.59 -7.15
N GLY A 381 -25.01 35.30 -7.29
CA GLY A 381 -25.28 36.52 -6.51
C GLY A 381 -25.23 36.27 -4.99
N PRO A 382 -26.08 35.37 -4.45
CA PRO A 382 -26.06 35.01 -3.03
C PRO A 382 -24.70 34.47 -2.53
N MET A 383 -23.91 33.80 -3.37
CA MET A 383 -22.59 33.29 -2.99
C MET A 383 -21.55 34.40 -2.84
N VAL A 384 -21.53 35.36 -3.75
CA VAL A 384 -20.63 36.53 -3.68
C VAL A 384 -20.98 37.40 -2.47
N GLU A 385 -22.27 37.59 -2.19
CA GLU A 385 -22.74 38.34 -1.02
C GLU A 385 -22.35 37.68 0.32
N SER A 386 -22.35 36.34 0.37
CA SER A 386 -22.01 35.58 1.58
C SER A 386 -20.51 35.28 1.74
N SER A 387 -19.68 35.59 0.73
CA SER A 387 -18.24 35.28 0.72
C SER A 387 -17.39 36.52 0.42
N PRO A 388 -16.92 37.26 1.44
CA PRO A 388 -16.08 38.44 1.25
C PRO A 388 -14.80 38.11 0.47
N GLY A 389 -14.61 38.76 -0.69
CA GLY A 389 -13.41 38.62 -1.53
C GLY A 389 -13.51 37.63 -2.70
N MET A 390 -14.65 36.99 -2.92
CA MET A 390 -14.89 36.12 -4.07
C MET A 390 -15.48 36.90 -5.25
N THR A 391 -14.92 36.77 -6.46
CA THR A 391 -15.51 37.38 -7.65
C THR A 391 -16.65 36.53 -8.21
N ALA A 392 -17.56 37.15 -8.98
CA ALA A 392 -18.66 36.43 -9.63
C ALA A 392 -18.17 35.30 -10.55
N GLU A 393 -17.03 35.50 -11.22
CA GLU A 393 -16.44 34.52 -12.12
C GLU A 393 -15.83 33.34 -11.34
N GLN A 394 -15.14 33.61 -10.23
CA GLN A 394 -14.65 32.56 -9.32
C GLN A 394 -15.80 31.76 -8.69
N ALA A 395 -16.92 32.40 -8.36
CA ALA A 395 -18.11 31.74 -7.86
C ALA A 395 -18.72 30.81 -8.93
N LYS A 396 -18.84 31.28 -10.19
CA LYS A 396 -19.30 30.46 -11.32
C LYS A 396 -18.42 29.23 -11.54
N ASP A 397 -17.10 29.39 -11.62
CA ASP A 397 -16.16 28.28 -11.84
C ASP A 397 -16.26 27.22 -10.73
N ARG A 398 -16.34 27.68 -9.48
CA ARG A 398 -16.47 26.79 -8.32
C ARG A 398 -17.79 26.03 -8.32
N MET A 399 -18.89 26.68 -8.68
CA MET A 399 -20.19 26.03 -8.79
C MET A 399 -20.27 25.08 -9.98
N ALA A 400 -19.69 25.44 -11.13
CA ALA A 400 -19.62 24.59 -12.31
C ALA A 400 -18.85 23.28 -12.05
N ALA A 401 -17.81 23.33 -11.20
CA ALA A 401 -17.10 22.13 -10.76
C ALA A 401 -17.88 21.30 -9.72
N PHE A 402 -18.72 21.94 -8.89
CA PHE A 402 -19.41 21.29 -7.77
C PHE A 402 -20.79 20.73 -8.14
N PHE A 403 -21.60 21.47 -8.90
CA PHE A 403 -22.99 21.11 -9.21
C PHE A 403 -23.15 19.76 -9.93
N PRO A 404 -22.26 19.32 -10.83
CA PRO A 404 -22.33 17.98 -11.43
C PRO A 404 -22.27 16.83 -10.42
N THR A 405 -21.82 17.09 -9.19
CA THR A 405 -21.77 16.08 -8.12
C THR A 405 -23.08 15.96 -7.34
N LEU A 406 -24.01 16.92 -7.48
CA LEU A 406 -25.28 16.98 -6.74
C LEU A 406 -26.35 16.07 -7.38
N LEU A 407 -27.20 15.47 -6.55
CA LEU A 407 -28.21 14.50 -6.99
C LEU A 407 -29.14 15.01 -8.11
N ARG A 408 -29.53 16.29 -8.12
CA ARG A 408 -30.40 16.85 -9.17
C ARG A 408 -29.75 16.89 -10.55
N TRP A 409 -28.43 17.09 -10.61
CA TRP A 409 -27.71 17.36 -11.86
C TRP A 409 -26.85 16.20 -12.35
N LYS A 410 -26.71 15.17 -11.51
CA LYS A 410 -25.98 13.96 -11.85
C LYS A 410 -26.67 13.30 -13.04
N LYS A 411 -25.96 13.20 -14.17
CA LYS A 411 -26.40 12.39 -15.30
C LYS A 411 -26.17 10.92 -14.93
N ASP A 412 -27.19 10.08 -15.12
CA ASP A 412 -27.09 8.63 -14.98
C ASP A 412 -26.04 8.01 -15.91
#